data_AF-A0A1B0D946-F1
#
_entry.id   AF-A0A1B0D946-F1
#
_cell.length_a   1.000
_cell.length_b   1.000
_cell.length_c   1.000
_cell.angle_alpha   90.00
_cell.angle_beta   90.00
_cell.angle_gamma   90.00
#
_symmetry.space_group_name_H-M   'P 1'
#
loop_
_entity.id
_entity.type
_entity.pdbx_description
1 polymer ?
#
loop_
_entity_poly.entity_id
_entity_poly.type
_entity_poly.pdbx_seq_one_letter_code
_entity_poly.pdbx_strand_id
1 'polypeptide(L)'
;MVEYGKYSADLYELQATKWEWRKLKAQPPEKGGGLSPCPRLGHSFTLVGDRVFLFGGLANESDDPKNNIPKYLNDLYVLNIRQDPPIWEIPETQGERPPPRESHTCVLWQDSNKRSHLVIYGGMSGCRLGDLWLLDTEEMTWMRPVTSGKAPLPRSLHTSTLIGNRMFVFGGWVPFVADEGKIAAEKEWKCTNTLACLNLGE
;
A
#
# COMPACT_ATOMS: atom_id res chain seq x y z
N MET A 1 23.77 -8.32 -1.00
CA MET A 1 24.30 -6.98 -0.69
C MET A 1 23.65 -6.57 0.62
N VAL A 2 24.42 -6.36 1.69
CA VAL A 2 23.85 -5.83 2.95
C VAL A 2 23.78 -4.33 2.75
N GLU A 3 22.61 -3.82 2.39
CA GLU A 3 22.38 -2.38 2.35
C GLU A 3 22.27 -1.87 3.78
N TYR A 4 23.27 -1.10 4.21
CA TYR A 4 23.16 -0.28 5.40
C TYR A 4 22.32 0.95 5.05
N GLY A 5 21.14 1.08 5.65
CA GLY A 5 20.24 2.19 5.37
C GLY A 5 19.32 2.43 6.55
N LYS A 6 19.06 3.70 6.84
CA LYS A 6 18.03 4.11 7.80
C LYS A 6 16.75 4.36 7.02
N TYR A 7 15.63 3.80 7.45
CA TYR A 7 14.33 4.19 6.93
C TYR A 7 14.10 5.69 7.19
N SER A 8 13.46 6.37 6.24
CA SER A 8 13.09 7.77 6.37
C SER A 8 11.58 7.94 6.48
N ALA A 9 11.14 8.95 7.23
CA ALA A 9 9.77 9.45 7.24
C ALA A 9 9.69 10.89 6.70
N ASP A 10 10.75 11.37 6.06
CA ASP A 10 10.77 12.71 5.48
C ASP A 10 9.77 12.80 4.32
N LEU A 11 8.99 13.89 4.32
CA LEU A 11 8.07 14.23 3.24
C LEU A 11 8.68 15.33 2.37
N TYR A 12 8.57 15.16 1.06
CA TYR A 12 9.01 16.14 0.08
C TYR A 12 7.91 16.39 -0.95
N GLU A 13 7.86 17.63 -1.42
CA GLU A 13 7.03 18.05 -2.54
C GLU A 13 7.93 18.69 -3.61
N LEU A 14 7.70 18.35 -4.88
CA LEU A 14 8.33 19.02 -6.00
C LEU A 14 7.37 20.04 -6.60
N GLN A 15 7.70 21.32 -6.50
CA GLN A 15 6.89 22.38 -7.11
C GLN A 15 7.17 22.44 -8.61
N ALA A 16 6.26 21.88 -9.42
CA ALA A 16 6.45 21.76 -10.88
C ALA A 16 6.59 23.12 -11.61
N THR A 17 6.08 24.21 -11.04
CA THR A 17 6.22 25.56 -11.64
C THR A 17 7.63 26.13 -11.54
N LYS A 18 8.43 25.66 -10.57
CA LYS A 18 9.81 26.11 -10.31
C LYS A 18 10.85 24.99 -10.35
N TRP A 19 10.41 23.74 -10.42
CA TRP A 19 11.22 22.53 -10.28
C TRP A 19 12.04 22.52 -8.98
N GLU A 20 11.42 22.96 -7.90
CA GLU A 20 12.05 23.09 -6.59
C GLU A 20 11.52 22.04 -5.61
N TRP A 21 12.44 21.27 -5.02
CA TRP A 21 12.12 20.37 -3.92
C TRP A 21 11.94 21.14 -2.62
N ARG A 22 10.79 20.96 -1.98
CA ARG A 22 10.51 21.49 -0.66
C ARG A 22 10.35 20.33 0.33
N LYS A 23 11.12 20.35 1.41
CA LYS A 23 10.89 19.45 2.55
C LYS A 23 9.65 19.93 3.30
N LEU A 24 8.65 19.07 3.42
CA LEU A 24 7.43 19.33 4.16
C LEU A 24 7.62 18.96 5.63
N LYS A 25 7.05 19.76 6.54
CA LYS A 25 7.03 19.48 7.98
C LYS A 25 5.58 19.28 8.40
N ALA A 26 5.06 18.07 8.20
CA ALA A 26 3.69 17.78 8.59
C ALA A 26 3.53 17.77 10.11
N GLN A 27 2.43 18.33 10.60
CA GLN A 27 2.04 18.28 12.00
C GLN A 27 1.62 16.86 12.40
N PRO A 28 1.87 16.45 13.65
CA PRO A 28 1.42 15.17 14.15
C PRO A 28 -0.12 15.12 14.24
N PRO A 29 -0.71 13.91 14.29
CA PRO A 29 -2.13 13.76 14.56
C PRO A 29 -2.56 14.37 15.89
N GLU A 30 -3.73 15.01 15.93
CA GLU A 30 -4.29 15.49 17.20
C GLU A 30 -4.88 14.33 18.03
N LYS A 31 -5.34 13.27 17.35
CA LYS A 31 -5.99 12.10 17.93
C LYS A 31 -5.15 10.83 17.70
N GLY A 32 -5.44 9.76 18.45
CA GLY A 32 -4.78 8.46 18.22
C GLY A 32 -3.33 8.37 18.72
N GLY A 33 -2.97 9.12 19.76
CA GLY A 33 -1.66 9.05 20.41
C GLY A 33 -0.62 10.05 19.90
N GLY A 34 -0.95 10.86 18.90
CA GLY A 34 -0.12 11.98 18.46
C GLY A 34 1.19 11.60 17.75
N LEU A 35 1.34 10.34 17.37
CA LEU A 35 2.53 9.85 16.68
C LEU A 35 2.33 9.87 15.17
N SER A 36 3.14 10.67 14.48
CA SER A 36 3.25 10.64 13.02
C SER A 36 3.68 9.26 12.51
N PRO A 37 3.45 8.92 11.23
CA PRO A 37 3.90 7.67 10.65
C PRO A 37 5.39 7.43 10.88
N CYS A 38 5.74 6.25 11.36
CA CYS A 38 7.14 5.86 11.51
C CYS A 38 7.84 5.72 10.14
N PRO A 39 9.18 5.84 10.10
CA PRO A 39 9.96 5.56 8.91
C PRO A 39 9.73 4.15 8.36
N ARG A 40 9.45 4.03 7.05
CA ARG A 40 9.02 2.78 6.43
C ARG A 40 9.29 2.74 4.92
N LEU A 41 9.30 1.55 4.33
CA LEU A 41 9.33 1.32 2.88
C LEU A 41 8.16 0.44 2.43
N GLY A 42 7.95 0.32 1.12
CA GLY A 42 6.94 -0.59 0.55
C GLY A 42 5.50 -0.26 0.95
N HIS A 43 5.23 0.94 1.45
CA HIS A 43 3.88 1.41 1.77
C HIS A 43 3.19 1.95 0.51
N SER A 44 1.86 2.05 0.53
CA SER A 44 1.13 2.82 -0.47
C SER A 44 0.88 4.24 0.00
N PHE A 45 0.92 5.21 -0.91
CA PHE A 45 0.67 6.64 -0.63
C PHE A 45 -0.24 7.23 -1.73
N THR A 46 -1.56 7.12 -1.55
CA THR A 46 -2.56 7.34 -2.61
C THR A 46 -3.37 8.61 -2.36
N LEU A 47 -3.43 9.52 -3.33
CA LEU A 47 -4.24 10.74 -3.26
C LEU A 47 -5.72 10.42 -3.50
N VAL A 48 -6.58 10.93 -2.62
CA VAL A 48 -8.04 10.91 -2.75
C VAL A 48 -8.56 12.31 -2.48
N GLY A 49 -9.01 13.00 -3.54
CA GLY A 49 -9.35 14.42 -3.46
C GLY A 49 -8.16 15.25 -3.01
N ASP A 50 -8.21 15.77 -1.80
CA ASP A 50 -7.23 16.63 -1.15
C ASP A 50 -6.52 15.97 0.05
N ARG A 51 -6.65 14.65 0.17
CA ARG A 51 -6.10 13.85 1.25
C ARG A 51 -5.23 12.74 0.68
N VAL A 52 -4.07 12.50 1.29
CA VAL A 52 -3.21 11.38 0.90
C VAL A 52 -3.30 10.27 1.92
N PHE A 53 -3.71 9.08 1.49
CA PHE A 53 -3.83 7.91 2.34
C PHE A 53 -2.54 7.10 2.30
N LEU A 54 -1.93 6.93 3.47
CA LEU A 54 -0.78 6.06 3.70
C LEU A 54 -1.27 4.75 4.33
N PHE A 55 -0.95 3.61 3.71
CA PHE A 55 -1.29 2.30 4.26
C PHE A 55 -0.10 1.34 4.25
N GLY A 56 0.11 0.69 5.39
CA GLY A 56 1.04 -0.42 5.57
C GLY A 56 2.51 -0.05 5.36
N GLY A 57 3.26 -1.01 4.81
CA GLY A 57 4.71 -0.94 4.60
C GLY A 57 5.50 -1.79 5.59
N LEU A 58 6.82 -1.67 5.50
CA LEU A 58 7.79 -2.35 6.36
C LEU A 58 8.59 -1.31 7.13
N ALA A 59 8.62 -1.45 8.45
CA ALA A 59 9.46 -0.65 9.35
C ALA A 59 10.51 -1.52 10.04
N ASN A 60 11.45 -0.86 10.71
CA ASN A 60 12.41 -1.50 11.60
C ASN A 60 11.89 -1.35 13.02
N GLU A 61 11.68 -2.46 13.71
CA GLU A 61 11.26 -2.46 15.12
C GLU A 61 12.43 -2.17 16.07
N SER A 62 13.68 -2.33 15.61
CA SER A 62 14.86 -2.01 16.43
C SER A 62 15.18 -0.53 16.40
N ASP A 63 15.47 0.04 17.58
CA ASP A 63 16.03 1.39 17.71
C ASP A 63 17.50 1.47 17.25
N ASP A 64 18.21 0.33 17.17
CA ASP A 64 19.57 0.28 16.64
C ASP A 64 19.52 0.22 15.10
N PRO A 65 19.99 1.27 14.38
CA PRO A 65 19.98 1.27 12.92
C PRO A 65 20.88 0.21 12.29
N LYS A 66 21.76 -0.43 13.06
CA LYS A 66 22.60 -1.55 12.60
C LYS A 66 21.89 -2.90 12.68
N ASN A 67 20.78 -2.97 13.42
CA ASN A 67 19.98 -4.18 13.55
C ASN A 67 18.64 -3.98 12.86
N ASN A 68 18.34 -4.79 11.85
CA ASN A 68 17.07 -4.69 11.13
C ASN A 68 16.11 -5.80 11.58
N ILE A 69 15.13 -5.43 12.40
CA ILE A 69 14.02 -6.31 12.78
C ILE A 69 12.80 -5.90 11.95
N PRO A 70 12.51 -6.62 10.85
CA PRO A 70 11.44 -6.23 9.93
C PRO A 70 10.08 -6.38 10.59
N LYS A 71 9.29 -5.30 10.57
CA LYS A 71 7.91 -5.25 11.05
C LYS A 71 6.98 -4.82 9.93
N TYR A 72 6.13 -5.74 9.50
CA TYR A 72 5.04 -5.42 8.57
C TYR A 72 3.99 -4.57 9.28
N LEU A 73 3.42 -3.60 8.58
CA LEU A 73 2.43 -2.67 9.11
C LEU A 73 1.11 -2.80 8.35
N ASN A 74 0.00 -2.52 9.03
CA ASN A 74 -1.34 -2.31 8.47
C ASN A 74 -2.03 -1.09 9.09
N ASP A 75 -1.25 -0.15 9.62
CA ASP A 75 -1.75 1.15 10.04
C ASP A 75 -2.21 1.96 8.82
N LEU A 76 -3.20 2.82 9.06
CA LEU A 76 -3.73 3.75 8.08
C LEU A 76 -3.54 5.17 8.63
N TYR A 77 -2.91 6.02 7.83
CA TYR A 77 -2.78 7.44 8.10
C TYR A 77 -3.33 8.24 6.93
N VAL A 78 -3.81 9.44 7.23
CA VAL A 78 -4.29 10.39 6.24
C VAL A 78 -3.50 11.69 6.38
N LEU A 79 -2.87 12.15 5.30
CA LEU A 79 -2.22 13.46 5.25
C LEU A 79 -3.20 14.45 4.61
N ASN A 80 -3.65 15.42 5.38
CA ASN A 80 -4.43 16.53 4.86
C ASN A 80 -3.48 17.61 4.33
N ILE A 81 -3.46 17.76 3.01
CA ILE A 81 -2.53 18.67 2.31
C ILE A 81 -3.14 20.04 2.00
N ARG A 82 -4.41 20.31 2.39
CA ARG A 82 -4.97 21.67 2.31
C ARG A 82 -4.51 22.57 3.44
N GLN A 83 -4.04 22.00 4.54
CA GLN A 83 -3.44 22.76 5.63
C GLN A 83 -1.99 23.09 5.30
N ASP A 84 -1.53 24.27 5.72
CA ASP A 84 -0.12 24.66 5.65
C ASP A 84 0.36 25.09 7.05
N PRO A 85 1.16 24.27 7.75
CA PRO A 85 1.72 23.00 7.28
C PRO A 85 0.66 21.87 7.15
N PRO A 86 0.90 20.84 6.31
CA PRO A 86 0.04 19.67 6.25
C PRO A 86 -0.10 18.98 7.60
N ILE A 87 -1.21 18.31 7.87
CA ILE A 87 -1.45 17.60 9.13
C ILE A 87 -1.70 16.12 8.88
N TRP A 88 -1.07 15.27 9.68
CA TRP A 88 -1.39 13.85 9.73
C TRP A 88 -2.66 13.62 10.54
N GLU A 89 -3.47 12.64 10.14
CA GLU A 89 -4.67 12.21 10.83
C GLU A 89 -4.61 10.68 10.97
N ILE A 90 -5.12 10.16 12.09
CA ILE A 90 -5.34 8.72 12.30
C ILE A 90 -6.85 8.50 12.26
N PRO A 91 -7.41 8.05 11.14
CA PRO A 91 -8.85 7.85 11.03
C PRO A 91 -9.29 6.62 11.82
N GLU A 92 -10.47 6.72 12.42
CA GLU A 92 -11.19 5.54 12.90
C GLU A 92 -11.73 4.76 11.70
N THR A 93 -11.53 3.43 11.72
CA THR A 93 -11.96 2.56 10.63
C THR A 93 -12.85 1.44 11.15
N GLN A 94 -13.85 1.08 10.34
CA GLN A 94 -14.79 -0.01 10.60
C GLN A 94 -14.51 -1.20 9.70
N GLY A 95 -15.11 -2.35 10.02
CA GLY A 95 -14.96 -3.59 9.25
C GLY A 95 -13.67 -4.37 9.55
N GLU A 96 -13.47 -5.45 8.80
CA GLU A 96 -12.26 -6.27 8.89
C GLU A 96 -11.10 -5.54 8.20
N ARG A 97 -10.02 -5.29 8.94
CA ARG A 97 -8.84 -4.60 8.37
C ARG A 97 -7.95 -5.57 7.61
N PRO A 98 -7.27 -5.13 6.54
CA PRO A 98 -6.29 -5.96 5.87
C PRO A 98 -5.16 -6.35 6.84
N PRO A 99 -4.58 -7.56 6.71
CA PRO A 99 -3.39 -7.94 7.46
C PRO A 99 -2.20 -7.02 7.11
N PRO A 100 -1.21 -6.91 8.03
CA PRO A 100 0.05 -6.23 7.77
C PRO A 100 0.66 -6.63 6.45
N ARG A 101 1.21 -5.67 5.69
CA ARG A 101 1.79 -5.95 4.37
C ARG A 101 2.72 -4.84 3.90
N GLU A 102 3.66 -5.21 3.05
CA GLU A 102 4.51 -4.28 2.30
C GLU A 102 4.59 -4.67 0.82
N SER A 103 5.06 -3.76 -0.02
CA SER A 103 5.21 -3.94 -1.47
C SER A 103 3.91 -4.37 -2.17
N HIS A 104 2.77 -3.98 -1.61
CA HIS A 104 1.45 -4.02 -2.25
C HIS A 104 1.26 -2.82 -3.16
N THR A 105 0.20 -2.84 -3.96
CA THR A 105 -0.25 -1.66 -4.71
C THR A 105 -1.57 -1.17 -4.16
N CYS A 106 -1.82 0.14 -4.32
CA CYS A 106 -3.08 0.78 -3.99
C CYS A 106 -3.46 1.70 -5.15
N VAL A 107 -4.71 1.64 -5.61
CA VAL A 107 -5.26 2.57 -6.60
C VAL A 107 -6.55 3.20 -6.08
N LEU A 108 -6.82 4.44 -6.48
CA LEU A 108 -8.12 5.07 -6.26
C LEU A 108 -9.10 4.60 -7.33
N TRP A 109 -10.20 3.97 -6.93
CA TRP A 109 -11.33 3.63 -7.79
C TRP A 109 -12.57 4.40 -7.34
N GLN A 110 -13.41 4.81 -8.29
CA GLN A 110 -14.71 5.42 -8.01
C GLN A 110 -15.80 4.52 -8.56
N ASP A 111 -16.77 4.18 -7.71
CA ASP A 111 -17.90 3.37 -8.12
C ASP A 111 -18.92 4.16 -8.97
N SER A 112 -20.00 3.49 -9.36
CA SER A 112 -21.09 4.08 -10.16
C SER A 112 -21.75 5.29 -9.47
N ASN A 113 -21.72 5.33 -8.14
CA ASN A 113 -22.25 6.43 -7.32
C ASN A 113 -21.21 7.52 -7.03
N LYS A 114 -20.03 7.46 -7.67
CA LYS A 114 -18.89 8.38 -7.45
C LYS A 114 -18.27 8.29 -6.06
N ARG A 115 -18.59 7.24 -5.31
CA ARG A 115 -17.96 6.99 -4.01
C ARG A 115 -16.53 6.52 -4.23
N SER A 116 -15.62 7.08 -3.47
CA SER A 116 -14.18 6.85 -3.64
C SER A 116 -13.72 5.70 -2.76
N HIS A 117 -13.05 4.73 -3.38
CA HIS A 117 -12.54 3.52 -2.76
C HIS A 117 -11.03 3.40 -2.99
N LEU A 118 -10.27 3.10 -1.95
CA LEU A 118 -8.90 2.60 -2.13
C LEU A 118 -8.96 1.11 -2.41
N VAL A 119 -8.28 0.67 -3.47
CA VAL A 119 -8.19 -0.74 -3.87
C VAL A 119 -6.77 -1.24 -3.61
N ILE A 120 -6.60 -2.07 -2.59
CA ILE A 120 -5.30 -2.66 -2.20
C ILE A 120 -5.21 -4.09 -2.72
N TYR A 121 -4.12 -4.39 -3.43
CA TYR A 121 -3.88 -5.71 -3.99
C TYR A 121 -2.46 -6.22 -3.72
N GLY A 122 -2.40 -7.49 -3.30
CA GLY A 122 -1.17 -8.23 -3.09
C GLY A 122 -0.29 -7.68 -1.98
N GLY A 123 1.03 -7.72 -2.20
CA GLY A 123 2.07 -7.42 -1.22
C GLY A 123 2.63 -8.67 -0.56
N MET A 124 3.29 -8.50 0.58
CA MET A 124 3.77 -9.62 1.37
C MET A 124 3.77 -9.37 2.87
N SER A 125 3.60 -10.46 3.63
CA SER A 125 3.72 -10.53 5.09
C SER A 125 4.25 -11.90 5.48
N GLY A 126 5.57 -12.09 5.41
CA GLY A 126 6.21 -13.40 5.50
C GLY A 126 6.01 -14.28 4.26
N CYS A 127 4.82 -14.24 3.65
CA CYS A 127 4.49 -14.84 2.35
C CYS A 127 3.89 -13.80 1.40
N ARG A 128 3.90 -14.07 0.09
CA ARG A 128 3.21 -13.20 -0.90
C ARG A 128 1.71 -13.31 -0.72
N LEU A 129 1.04 -12.18 -0.82
CA LEU A 129 -0.41 -12.06 -0.72
C LEU A 129 -1.01 -11.92 -2.12
N GLY A 130 -2.22 -12.43 -2.29
CA GLY A 130 -3.00 -12.34 -3.53
C GLY A 130 -4.45 -11.92 -3.27
N ASP A 131 -4.70 -11.38 -2.07
CA ASP A 131 -5.99 -10.88 -1.65
C ASP A 131 -6.24 -9.46 -2.16
N LEU A 132 -7.52 -9.09 -2.17
CA LEU A 132 -8.03 -7.79 -2.59
C LEU A 132 -8.78 -7.17 -1.41
N TRP A 133 -8.51 -5.88 -1.15
CA TRP A 133 -9.17 -5.11 -0.10
C TRP A 133 -9.66 -3.79 -0.65
N LEU A 134 -10.83 -3.37 -0.17
CA LEU A 134 -11.40 -2.06 -0.44
C LEU A 134 -11.49 -1.27 0.86
N LEU A 135 -11.10 0.00 0.82
CA LEU A 135 -11.49 0.97 1.85
C LEU A 135 -12.42 1.98 1.22
N ASP A 136 -13.64 2.03 1.75
CA ASP A 136 -14.51 3.16 1.48
C ASP A 136 -13.98 4.41 2.19
N THR A 137 -13.66 5.45 1.43
CA THR A 137 -12.98 6.65 1.99
C THR A 137 -13.94 7.66 2.63
N GLU A 138 -15.25 7.49 2.47
CA GLU A 138 -16.26 8.35 3.09
C GLU A 138 -16.68 7.78 4.44
N GLU A 139 -17.06 6.49 4.46
CA GLU A 139 -17.49 5.80 5.69
C GLU A 139 -16.33 5.16 6.45
N MET A 140 -15.10 5.26 5.93
CA MET A 140 -13.90 4.67 6.51
C MET A 140 -14.06 3.18 6.86
N THR A 141 -14.74 2.45 5.98
CA THR A 141 -15.10 1.05 6.19
C THR A 141 -14.31 0.14 5.27
N TRP A 142 -13.57 -0.80 5.86
CA TRP A 142 -12.86 -1.83 5.14
C TRP A 142 -13.79 -2.96 4.72
N MET A 143 -13.55 -3.48 3.52
CA MET A 143 -14.27 -4.59 2.95
C MET A 143 -13.30 -5.52 2.22
N ARG A 144 -13.58 -6.82 2.28
CA ARG A 144 -12.90 -7.83 1.48
C ARG A 144 -13.87 -8.37 0.43
N PRO A 145 -13.73 -7.98 -0.85
CA PRO A 145 -14.60 -8.47 -1.90
C PRO A 145 -14.51 -9.99 -2.05
N VAL A 146 -15.65 -10.62 -2.33
CA VAL A 146 -15.68 -12.03 -2.74
C VAL A 146 -15.19 -12.10 -4.18
N THR A 147 -14.11 -12.85 -4.42
CA THR A 147 -13.54 -13.04 -5.75
C THR A 147 -13.83 -14.45 -6.26
N SER A 148 -13.92 -14.60 -7.59
CA SER A 148 -14.14 -15.88 -8.24
C SER A 148 -13.32 -15.99 -9.53
N GLY A 149 -13.23 -17.20 -10.10
CA GLY A 149 -12.42 -17.48 -11.28
C GLY A 149 -10.94 -17.74 -10.96
N LYS A 150 -10.11 -17.83 -12.00
CA LYS A 150 -8.67 -18.11 -11.86
C LYS A 150 -7.93 -16.83 -11.50
N ALA A 151 -7.62 -16.67 -10.21
CA ALA A 151 -6.82 -15.55 -9.74
C ALA A 151 -5.35 -15.65 -10.23
N PRO A 152 -4.69 -14.51 -10.48
CA PRO A 152 -3.23 -14.47 -10.59
C PRO A 152 -2.56 -15.02 -9.32
N LEU A 153 -1.32 -15.51 -9.47
CA LEU A 153 -0.52 -15.91 -8.31
C LEU A 153 -0.33 -14.73 -7.34
N PRO A 154 -0.30 -14.99 -6.01
CA PRO A 154 0.11 -14.02 -5.00
C PRO A 154 1.41 -13.32 -5.39
N ARG A 155 1.51 -12.00 -5.14
CA ARG A 155 2.65 -11.21 -5.64
C ARG A 155 2.97 -9.99 -4.80
N SER A 156 4.24 -9.61 -4.80
CA SER A 156 4.76 -8.33 -4.28
C SER A 156 5.64 -7.63 -5.32
N LEU A 157 6.00 -6.37 -5.09
CA LEU A 157 6.87 -5.57 -5.97
C LEU A 157 6.33 -5.48 -7.42
N HIS A 158 5.01 -5.53 -7.57
CA HIS A 158 4.30 -5.38 -8.83
C HIS A 158 3.81 -3.93 -8.97
N THR A 159 3.36 -3.55 -10.16
CA THR A 159 2.64 -2.30 -10.36
C THR A 159 1.17 -2.57 -10.64
N SER A 160 0.33 -1.61 -10.25
CA SER A 160 -1.07 -1.60 -10.61
C SER A 160 -1.47 -0.23 -11.15
N THR A 161 -2.33 -0.21 -12.15
CA THR A 161 -2.83 1.03 -12.76
C THR A 161 -4.29 0.88 -13.11
N LEU A 162 -5.11 1.84 -12.70
CA LEU A 162 -6.52 1.87 -13.03
C LEU A 162 -6.75 2.63 -14.35
N ILE A 163 -7.48 2.02 -15.28
CA ILE A 163 -7.94 2.64 -16.52
C ILE A 163 -9.45 2.42 -16.61
N GLY A 164 -10.22 3.50 -16.46
CA GLY A 164 -11.67 3.41 -16.27
C GLY A 164 -12.00 2.54 -15.04
N ASN A 165 -12.76 1.48 -15.22
CA ASN A 165 -13.11 0.53 -14.16
C ASN A 165 -12.21 -0.73 -14.17
N ARG A 166 -11.10 -0.73 -14.92
CA ARG A 166 -10.21 -1.89 -15.05
C ARG A 166 -8.87 -1.60 -14.41
N MET A 167 -8.54 -2.34 -13.37
CA MET A 167 -7.24 -2.30 -12.71
C MET A 167 -6.32 -3.33 -13.34
N PHE A 168 -5.27 -2.86 -14.00
CA PHE A 168 -4.24 -3.69 -14.60
C PHE A 168 -3.12 -3.92 -13.60
N VAL A 169 -2.70 -5.17 -13.43
CA VAL A 169 -1.64 -5.60 -12.52
C VAL A 169 -0.55 -6.26 -13.35
N PHE A 170 0.66 -5.70 -13.32
CA PHE A 170 1.77 -6.19 -14.14
C PHE A 170 3.00 -6.57 -13.32
N GLY A 171 3.57 -7.72 -13.68
CA GLY A 171 4.86 -8.17 -13.19
C GLY A 171 4.91 -8.48 -11.69
N GLY A 172 6.06 -8.18 -11.09
CA GLY A 172 6.38 -8.43 -9.69
C GLY A 172 6.98 -9.81 -9.42
N TRP A 173 7.06 -10.15 -8.14
CA TRP A 173 7.61 -11.40 -7.62
C TRP A 173 6.50 -12.34 -7.20
N VAL A 174 6.46 -13.53 -7.79
CA VAL A 174 5.47 -14.58 -7.51
C VAL A 174 6.12 -15.84 -6.95
N PRO A 175 5.37 -16.70 -6.24
CA PRO A 175 5.80 -18.07 -5.93
C PRO A 175 6.30 -18.79 -7.19
N PHE A 176 7.43 -19.48 -7.07
CA PHE A 176 7.86 -20.44 -8.08
C PHE A 176 6.95 -21.67 -7.98
N VAL A 177 6.32 -22.00 -9.10
CA VAL A 177 5.54 -23.24 -9.24
C VAL A 177 6.31 -24.07 -10.25
N ALA A 178 6.91 -25.17 -9.80
CA ALA A 178 7.53 -26.13 -10.69
C ALA A 178 6.42 -26.81 -11.53
N ASP A 179 6.74 -27.17 -12.78
CA ASP A 179 5.82 -27.88 -13.68
C ASP A 179 5.52 -29.29 -13.14
N GLU A 180 4.64 -29.39 -12.14
CA GLU A 180 3.96 -30.62 -11.72
C GLU A 180 2.91 -30.38 -10.61
N GLY A 181 2.24 -29.22 -10.59
CA GLY A 181 1.12 -28.96 -9.66
C GLY A 181 1.50 -28.95 -8.17
N LYS A 182 2.77 -29.17 -7.84
CA LYS A 182 3.35 -29.02 -6.52
C LYS A 182 3.95 -27.63 -6.44
N ILE A 183 3.38 -26.79 -5.58
CA ILE A 183 4.02 -25.54 -5.17
C ILE A 183 5.40 -25.94 -4.63
N ALA A 184 6.47 -25.54 -5.33
CA ALA A 184 7.82 -25.71 -4.81
C ALA A 184 7.85 -25.07 -3.43
N ALA A 185 8.55 -25.70 -2.47
CA ALA A 185 8.59 -25.27 -1.08
C ALA A 185 8.64 -23.74 -0.99
N GLU A 186 7.88 -23.14 -0.05
CA GLU A 186 7.49 -21.72 0.10
C GLU A 186 8.61 -20.66 0.08
N LYS A 187 9.81 -20.99 -0.39
CA LYS A 187 11.02 -20.17 -0.40
C LYS A 187 11.54 -19.87 -1.81
N GLU A 188 10.98 -20.46 -2.87
CA GLU A 188 11.40 -20.17 -4.25
C GLU A 188 10.47 -19.16 -4.93
N TRP A 189 11.06 -18.15 -5.56
CA TRP A 189 10.35 -17.01 -6.15
C TRP A 189 10.89 -16.71 -7.53
N LYS A 190 10.03 -16.23 -8.42
CA LYS A 190 10.44 -15.74 -9.73
C LYS A 190 9.85 -14.36 -10.03
N CYS A 191 10.61 -13.56 -10.77
CA CYS A 191 10.07 -12.42 -11.48
C CYS A 191 9.12 -12.92 -12.57
N THR A 192 8.02 -12.22 -12.76
CA THR A 192 7.04 -12.53 -13.81
C THR A 192 6.85 -11.33 -14.72
N ASN A 193 6.43 -11.58 -15.96
CA ASN A 193 5.94 -10.58 -16.92
C ASN A 193 4.43 -10.73 -17.16
N THR A 194 3.72 -11.41 -16.25
CA THR A 194 2.28 -11.64 -16.40
C THR A 194 1.48 -10.36 -16.14
N LEU A 195 0.49 -10.15 -17.00
CA LEU A 195 -0.54 -9.13 -16.87
C LEU A 195 -1.83 -9.76 -16.35
N ALA A 196 -2.43 -9.17 -15.32
CA ALA A 196 -3.79 -9.47 -14.90
C ALA A 196 -4.66 -8.21 -14.98
N CYS A 197 -5.96 -8.38 -15.13
CA CYS A 197 -6.93 -7.29 -15.17
C CYS A 197 -8.07 -7.61 -14.21
N LEU A 198 -8.28 -6.75 -13.22
CA LEU A 198 -9.42 -6.79 -12.32
C LEU A 198 -10.46 -5.81 -12.86
N ASN A 199 -11.63 -6.29 -13.27
CA ASN A 199 -12.74 -5.41 -13.62
C ASN A 199 -13.50 -5.06 -12.34
N LEU A 200 -13.42 -3.80 -11.93
CA LEU A 200 -14.08 -3.24 -10.75
C LEU A 200 -15.47 -2.67 -11.08
N GLY A 201 -15.80 -2.56 -12.36
CA GLY A 201 -17.12 -2.10 -12.81
C GLY A 201 -18.14 -3.23 -12.82
N GLU A 202 -19.40 -2.86 -12.61
CA GLU A 202 -20.56 -3.68 -12.96
C GLU A 202 -20.67 -3.85 -14.48
#